data_AF-A0A4Q1RSS5-F1
#
_entry.id   AF-A0A4Q1RSS5-F1
#
_cell.length_a   1.000
_cell.length_b   1.000
_cell.length_c   1.000
_cell.angle_alpha   90.00
_cell.angle_beta   90.00
_cell.angle_gamma   90.00
#
_symmetry.space_group_name_H-M   'P 1'
#
loop_
_entity.id
_entity.type
_entity.pdbx_description
1 polymer ?
#
loop_
_entity_poly.entity_id
_entity_poly.type
_entity_poly.pdbx_seq_one_letter_code
_entity_poly.pdbx_strand_id
1 'polypeptide(L)'
;MKRTLALAATVIAAALSVAGCTTGDSKPGTASAKDHATPRTATKLDAATALNDIAAMVTTAKQNGTVTAANDPNHLLGRPSQYTSKVTFADSRVPASDRSGHKAGDIELGGAIEVFANAADASTRAKYIQAVTKGMPALGEYDYVHGAVVIRVSRHLTPQQARQYKEAADKLP
;
A
#
# COMPACT_ATOMS: atom_id res chain seq x y z
N MET A 1 -14.88 48.84 21.34
CA MET A 1 -16.19 48.33 21.77
C MET A 1 -15.98 46.96 22.39
N LYS A 2 -16.25 46.84 23.69
CA LYS A 2 -15.98 45.65 24.52
C LYS A 2 -17.06 44.60 24.25
N ARG A 3 -16.71 43.35 23.95
CA ARG A 3 -17.65 42.22 23.97
C ARG A 3 -17.17 41.21 25.01
N THR A 4 -18.09 40.94 25.91
CA THR A 4 -18.02 40.28 27.21
C THR A 4 -17.78 38.77 27.13
N LEU A 5 -17.05 38.24 28.11
CA LEU A 5 -16.96 36.82 28.45
C LEU A 5 -18.33 36.25 28.84
N ALA A 6 -18.55 34.98 28.53
CA ALA A 6 -19.43 34.10 29.29
C ALA A 6 -18.73 32.76 29.51
N LEU A 7 -18.39 32.48 30.77
CA LEU A 7 -18.00 31.18 31.31
C LEU A 7 -19.24 30.25 31.29
N ALA A 8 -19.04 29.00 30.89
CA ALA A 8 -19.89 27.90 31.32
C ALA A 8 -18.99 26.73 31.73
N ALA A 9 -18.85 26.55 33.04
CA ALA A 9 -18.24 25.39 33.65
C ALA A 9 -19.29 24.26 33.70
N THR A 10 -18.88 23.03 33.37
CA THR A 10 -19.64 21.85 33.79
C THR A 10 -18.66 20.78 34.23
N VAL A 11 -18.62 20.59 35.54
CA VAL A 11 -17.94 19.51 36.25
C VAL A 11 -18.87 18.29 36.20
N ILE A 12 -18.39 17.15 35.70
CA ILE A 12 -18.92 15.85 36.09
C ILE A 12 -17.73 14.93 36.36
N ALA A 13 -17.52 14.64 37.65
CA ALA A 13 -16.67 13.57 38.13
C ALA A 13 -17.53 12.32 38.32
N ALA A 14 -17.05 11.17 37.83
CA ALA A 14 -17.46 9.86 38.33
C ALA A 14 -16.32 8.86 38.08
N ALA A 15 -15.63 8.48 39.15
CA ALA A 15 -14.69 7.38 39.19
C ALA A 15 -15.44 6.11 39.60
N LEU A 16 -15.29 5.02 38.84
CA LEU A 16 -15.52 3.66 39.34
C LEU A 16 -14.44 2.73 38.78
N SER A 17 -13.57 2.29 39.67
CA SER A 17 -12.61 1.20 39.49
C SER A 17 -13.28 -0.13 39.82
N VAL A 18 -13.12 -1.13 38.95
CA VAL A 18 -13.33 -2.53 39.31
C VAL A 18 -12.15 -3.34 38.77
N ALA A 19 -11.43 -3.95 39.71
CA ALA A 19 -10.43 -4.97 39.48
C ALA A 19 -11.11 -6.28 39.05
N GLY A 20 -10.51 -6.98 38.09
CA GLY A 20 -10.95 -8.30 37.64
C GLY A 20 -9.76 -9.14 37.18
N CYS A 21 -8.92 -9.57 38.11
CA CYS A 21 -8.02 -10.69 37.90
C CYS A 21 -8.85 -11.98 37.96
N THR A 22 -8.79 -12.80 36.92
CA THR A 22 -9.20 -14.20 37.00
C THR A 22 -8.03 -15.05 36.53
N THR A 23 -7.46 -15.76 37.50
CA THR A 23 -6.48 -16.83 37.36
C THR A 23 -7.21 -18.11 36.98
N GLY A 24 -6.92 -18.62 35.78
CA GLY A 24 -7.31 -19.96 35.35
C GLY A 24 -6.09 -20.85 35.24
N ASP A 25 -5.76 -21.54 36.35
CA ASP A 25 -4.87 -22.70 36.32
C ASP A 25 -5.60 -23.86 35.63
N SER A 26 -5.03 -24.39 34.55
CA SER A 26 -5.42 -25.68 33.99
C SER A 26 -4.18 -26.41 33.48
N LYS A 27 -3.98 -27.55 34.14
CA LYS A 27 -2.90 -28.56 34.08
C LYS A 27 -2.44 -28.95 32.66
N PRO A 28 -1.15 -29.28 32.46
CA PRO A 28 -0.64 -29.77 31.18
C PRO A 28 -1.09 -31.20 30.90
N GLY A 29 -1.82 -31.41 29.81
CA GLY A 29 -2.15 -32.71 29.24
C GLY A 29 -1.17 -33.06 28.12
N THR A 30 -0.40 -34.13 28.32
CA THR A 30 0.52 -34.70 27.34
C THR A 30 -0.24 -35.57 26.31
N ALA A 31 0.24 -35.52 25.07
CA ALA A 31 0.08 -36.48 23.96
C ALA A 31 -1.18 -36.43 23.08
N SER A 32 -1.02 -35.84 21.89
CA SER A 32 -0.96 -36.63 20.65
C SER A 32 -0.51 -35.73 19.49
N ALA A 33 0.65 -36.06 18.92
CA ALA A 33 1.07 -35.56 17.63
C ALA A 33 0.06 -36.02 16.58
N LYS A 34 -0.88 -35.13 16.23
CA LYS A 34 -1.62 -35.22 14.98
C LYS A 34 -0.82 -34.44 13.95
N ASP A 35 -0.52 -35.12 12.86
CA ASP A 35 0.09 -34.59 11.64
C ASP A 35 -0.20 -33.11 11.45
N HIS A 36 0.85 -32.29 11.58
CA HIS A 36 0.90 -31.02 10.87
C HIS A 36 1.00 -31.35 9.38
N ALA A 37 -0.13 -31.66 8.77
CA ALA A 37 -0.32 -31.33 7.38
C ALA A 37 -0.13 -29.82 7.29
N THR A 38 1.05 -29.41 6.82
CA THR A 38 1.33 -28.03 6.45
C THR A 38 0.17 -27.56 5.60
N PRO A 39 -0.55 -26.48 5.99
CA PRO A 39 -1.47 -25.83 5.07
C PRO A 39 -0.65 -25.50 3.83
N ARG A 40 -1.04 -26.06 2.69
CA ARG A 40 -0.54 -25.61 1.39
C ARG A 40 -1.01 -24.18 1.24
N THR A 41 -0.22 -23.24 1.73
CA THR A 41 -0.48 -21.81 1.63
C THR A 41 -0.68 -21.53 0.16
N ALA A 42 -1.89 -21.14 -0.25
CA ALA A 42 -2.08 -20.49 -1.54
C ALA A 42 -1.09 -19.32 -1.55
N THR A 43 -0.14 -19.33 -2.48
CA THR A 43 0.88 -18.28 -2.56
C THR A 43 0.16 -16.96 -2.79
N LYS A 44 0.04 -16.14 -1.76
CA LYS A 44 -0.57 -14.81 -1.85
C LYS A 44 0.27 -13.99 -2.84
N LEU A 45 -0.38 -13.37 -3.82
CA LEU A 45 0.27 -12.51 -4.81
C LEU A 45 1.15 -11.47 -4.10
N ASP A 46 2.40 -11.32 -4.56
CA ASP A 46 3.30 -10.26 -4.13
C ASP A 46 3.54 -9.25 -5.26
N ALA A 47 4.08 -8.08 -4.91
CA ALA A 47 4.23 -6.97 -5.84
C ALA A 47 5.21 -7.27 -6.99
N ALA A 48 6.26 -8.07 -6.75
CA ALA A 48 7.23 -8.43 -7.80
C ALA A 48 6.62 -9.41 -8.81
N THR A 49 5.83 -10.37 -8.33
CA THR A 49 5.06 -11.30 -9.17
C THR A 49 4.02 -10.52 -9.98
N ALA A 50 3.28 -9.62 -9.35
CA ALA A 50 2.32 -8.75 -10.06
C ALA A 50 3.01 -7.88 -11.13
N LEU A 51 4.21 -7.36 -10.87
CA LEU A 51 4.99 -6.64 -11.87
C LEU A 51 5.38 -7.54 -13.04
N ASN A 52 5.83 -8.76 -12.79
CA ASN A 52 6.21 -9.70 -13.84
C ASN A 52 5.02 -10.03 -14.75
N ASP A 53 3.84 -10.27 -14.16
CA ASP A 53 2.60 -10.53 -14.90
C ASP A 53 2.18 -9.31 -15.73
N ILE A 54 2.25 -8.11 -15.16
CA ILE A 54 1.98 -6.86 -15.88
C ILE A 54 2.99 -6.63 -17.01
N ALA A 55 4.28 -6.89 -16.76
CA ALA A 55 5.36 -6.68 -17.72
C ALA A 55 5.29 -7.64 -18.91
N ALA A 56 4.58 -8.77 -18.79
CA ALA A 56 4.29 -9.64 -19.92
C ALA A 56 3.41 -8.94 -20.99
N MET A 57 2.59 -7.96 -20.59
CA MET A 57 1.77 -7.15 -21.48
C MET A 57 2.37 -5.76 -21.73
N VAL A 58 3.00 -5.17 -20.71
CA VAL A 58 3.68 -3.87 -20.78
C VAL A 58 5.19 -4.10 -20.79
N THR A 59 5.71 -4.57 -21.93
CA THR A 59 7.11 -5.02 -22.07
C THR A 59 8.18 -3.94 -21.88
N THR A 60 7.77 -2.68 -21.81
CA THR A 60 8.63 -1.53 -21.49
C THR A 60 8.85 -1.34 -20.00
N ALA A 61 8.02 -1.96 -19.14
CA ALA A 61 8.15 -1.94 -17.69
C ALA A 61 9.23 -2.92 -17.23
N LYS A 62 10.17 -2.44 -16.41
CA LYS A 62 11.21 -3.26 -15.79
C LYS A 62 11.40 -2.87 -14.34
N GLN A 63 11.57 -3.85 -13.46
CA GLN A 63 11.88 -3.57 -12.06
C GLN A 63 13.07 -2.62 -11.95
N ASN A 64 12.92 -1.60 -11.10
CA ASN A 64 13.88 -0.52 -10.95
C ASN A 64 13.99 -0.17 -9.47
N GLY A 65 14.87 -0.89 -8.76
CA GLY A 65 15.07 -0.76 -7.33
C GLY A 65 14.43 -1.89 -6.52
N THR A 66 14.85 -1.98 -5.25
CA THR A 66 14.30 -2.91 -4.26
C THR A 66 13.71 -2.10 -3.12
N VAL A 67 12.47 -2.40 -2.75
CA VAL A 67 11.79 -1.76 -1.63
C VAL A 67 11.76 -2.70 -0.42
N THR A 68 12.20 -2.18 0.71
CA THR A 68 12.29 -2.84 2.01
C THR A 68 11.66 -1.91 3.05
N ALA A 69 11.33 -2.44 4.22
CA ALA A 69 10.75 -1.62 5.30
C ALA A 69 11.68 -0.45 5.70
N ALA A 70 13.00 -0.61 5.53
CA ALA A 70 13.99 0.40 5.89
C ALA A 70 14.10 1.54 4.87
N ASN A 71 13.92 1.27 3.57
CA ASN A 71 14.14 2.24 2.50
C ASN A 71 12.86 2.69 1.77
N ASP A 72 11.69 2.22 2.20
CA ASP A 72 10.41 2.64 1.67
C ASP A 72 10.16 4.13 1.97
N PRO A 73 10.02 5.02 0.96
CA PRO A 73 9.90 6.47 1.17
C PRO A 73 8.69 6.88 2.02
N ASN A 74 7.62 6.07 2.03
CA ASN A 74 6.45 6.34 2.86
C ASN A 74 6.53 5.66 4.23
N HIS A 75 7.51 4.80 4.46
CA HIS A 75 7.69 3.99 5.65
C HIS A 75 6.45 3.17 6.04
N LEU A 76 5.69 2.65 5.05
CA LEU A 76 4.43 1.92 5.27
C LEU A 76 4.56 0.41 5.05
N LEU A 77 5.63 -0.07 4.38
CA LEU A 77 5.80 -1.49 4.08
C LEU A 77 5.73 -2.36 5.35
N GLY A 78 4.79 -3.30 5.39
CA GLY A 78 4.59 -4.25 6.49
C GLY A 78 3.87 -3.70 7.72
N ARG A 79 3.42 -2.44 7.71
CA ARG A 79 2.62 -1.88 8.81
C ARG A 79 1.17 -2.40 8.78
N PRO A 80 0.46 -2.40 9.92
CA PRO A 80 -0.96 -2.75 9.97
C PRO A 80 -1.79 -1.93 8.98
N SER A 81 -2.70 -2.60 8.26
CA SER A 81 -3.57 -2.04 7.20
C SER A 81 -2.85 -1.35 6.03
N GLN A 82 -1.54 -1.61 5.84
CA GLN A 82 -0.76 -1.07 4.74
C GLN A 82 -0.29 -2.16 3.78
N TYR A 83 0.48 -1.79 2.75
CA TYR A 83 0.98 -2.75 1.78
C TYR A 83 1.93 -3.76 2.44
N THR A 84 1.67 -5.02 2.13
CA THR A 84 2.43 -6.20 2.53
C THR A 84 3.66 -6.44 1.65
N SER A 85 3.63 -5.96 0.41
CA SER A 85 4.78 -5.94 -0.49
C SER A 85 4.71 -4.73 -1.43
N LYS A 86 5.86 -4.28 -1.92
CA LYS A 86 5.98 -3.15 -2.84
C LYS A 86 7.15 -3.36 -3.78
N VAL A 87 6.98 -2.97 -5.03
CA VAL A 87 8.06 -2.90 -6.02
C VAL A 87 7.95 -1.61 -6.82
N THR A 88 9.08 -1.11 -7.29
CA THR A 88 9.19 0.05 -8.17
C THR A 88 9.71 -0.39 -9.52
N PHE A 89 9.26 0.26 -10.58
CA PHE A 89 9.66 -0.07 -11.94
C PHE A 89 9.96 1.19 -12.75
N ALA A 90 10.80 1.03 -13.76
CA ALA A 90 11.03 2.01 -14.80
C ALA A 90 10.27 1.60 -16.06
N ASP A 91 9.77 2.58 -16.80
CA ASP A 91 9.19 2.39 -18.12
C ASP A 91 10.06 3.10 -19.16
N SER A 92 10.55 2.37 -20.17
CA SER A 92 11.43 2.94 -21.20
C SER A 92 10.78 4.04 -22.03
N ARG A 93 9.46 4.21 -21.94
CA ARG A 93 8.70 5.27 -22.62
C ARG A 93 8.73 6.60 -21.86
N VAL A 94 9.22 6.64 -20.62
CA VAL A 94 9.45 7.90 -19.90
C VAL A 94 10.55 8.70 -20.63
N PRO A 95 10.27 9.95 -21.07
CA PRO A 95 11.23 10.76 -21.81
C PRO A 95 12.55 10.94 -21.05
N ALA A 96 13.68 11.01 -21.77
CA ALA A 96 14.99 11.19 -21.14
C ALA A 96 15.10 12.49 -20.32
N SER A 97 14.47 13.56 -20.79
CA SER A 97 14.37 14.85 -20.08
C SER A 97 13.74 14.71 -18.70
N ASP A 98 12.76 13.81 -18.59
CA ASP A 98 11.92 13.62 -17.41
C ASP A 98 12.52 12.58 -16.45
N ARG A 99 13.61 11.93 -16.84
CA ARG A 99 14.39 11.02 -15.97
C ARG A 99 15.49 11.75 -15.20
N SER A 100 15.87 12.95 -15.64
CA SER A 100 16.93 13.73 -15.01
C SER A 100 16.58 14.09 -13.57
N GLY A 101 17.50 13.87 -12.62
CA GLY A 101 17.30 14.15 -11.21
C GLY A 101 16.56 13.06 -10.42
N HIS A 102 16.05 12.03 -11.09
CA HIS A 102 15.44 10.86 -10.46
C HIS A 102 16.45 9.71 -10.35
N LYS A 103 16.35 8.92 -9.29
CA LYS A 103 17.18 7.73 -9.03
C LYS A 103 16.35 6.46 -9.12
N ALA A 104 17.03 5.31 -9.19
CA ALA A 104 16.38 4.01 -9.14
C ALA A 104 15.44 3.91 -7.93
N GLY A 105 14.20 3.47 -8.16
CA GLY A 105 13.15 3.42 -7.14
C GLY A 105 12.19 4.63 -7.13
N ASP A 106 12.53 5.73 -7.79
CA ASP A 106 11.63 6.86 -7.91
C ASP A 106 10.46 6.53 -8.87
N ILE A 107 9.25 6.92 -8.49
CA ILE A 107 8.02 6.62 -9.25
C ILE A 107 8.02 7.34 -10.59
N GLU A 108 8.66 8.49 -10.69
CA GLU A 108 8.74 9.29 -11.91
C GLU A 108 9.37 8.51 -13.08
N LEU A 109 10.24 7.53 -12.78
CA LEU A 109 10.88 6.69 -13.79
C LEU A 109 9.95 5.66 -14.44
N GLY A 110 8.78 5.41 -13.87
CA GLY A 110 7.79 4.48 -14.42
C GLY A 110 6.60 4.29 -13.51
N GLY A 111 6.84 3.81 -12.28
CA GLY A 111 5.79 3.66 -11.28
C GLY A 111 6.12 2.72 -10.14
N ALA A 112 5.09 2.32 -9.41
CA ALA A 112 5.16 1.36 -8.32
C ALA A 112 3.92 0.48 -8.26
N ILE A 113 4.10 -0.74 -7.75
CA ILE A 113 3.00 -1.66 -7.42
C ILE A 113 3.05 -1.91 -5.92
N GLU A 114 1.90 -1.72 -5.26
CA GLU A 114 1.71 -1.89 -3.82
C GLU A 114 0.65 -2.98 -3.61
N VAL A 115 0.99 -4.08 -2.92
CA VAL A 115 0.04 -5.20 -2.66
C VAL A 115 -0.34 -5.27 -1.19
N PHE A 116 -1.63 -5.31 -0.92
CA PHE A 116 -2.25 -5.24 0.40
C PHE A 116 -2.75 -6.60 0.88
N ALA A 117 -3.13 -6.68 2.16
CA ALA A 117 -3.76 -7.87 2.70
C ALA A 117 -5.16 -8.09 2.09
N ASN A 118 -5.88 -7.02 1.78
CA ASN A 118 -7.24 -7.05 1.24
C ASN A 118 -7.53 -5.85 0.33
N ALA A 119 -8.65 -5.91 -0.38
CA ALA A 119 -9.06 -4.87 -1.34
C ALA A 119 -9.48 -3.54 -0.69
N ALA A 120 -10.00 -3.58 0.54
CA ALA A 120 -10.44 -2.37 1.23
C ALA A 120 -9.24 -1.47 1.58
N ASP A 121 -8.14 -2.05 2.05
CA ASP A 121 -6.90 -1.33 2.34
C ASP A 121 -6.29 -0.74 1.06
N ALA A 122 -6.26 -1.52 -0.03
CA ALA A 122 -5.81 -1.05 -1.35
C ALA A 122 -6.65 0.14 -1.85
N SER A 123 -7.98 0.06 -1.77
CA SER A 123 -8.87 1.15 -2.15
C SER A 123 -8.65 2.40 -1.28
N THR A 124 -8.46 2.20 0.03
CA THR A 124 -8.17 3.29 0.98
C THR A 124 -6.87 3.99 0.63
N ARG A 125 -5.83 3.23 0.29
CA ARG A 125 -4.54 3.78 -0.15
C ARG A 125 -4.68 4.64 -1.40
N ALA A 126 -5.33 4.13 -2.44
CA ALA A 126 -5.49 4.86 -3.70
C ALA A 126 -6.26 6.17 -3.49
N LYS A 127 -7.36 6.14 -2.73
CA LYS A 127 -8.12 7.34 -2.36
C LYS A 127 -7.29 8.34 -1.57
N TYR A 128 -6.45 7.87 -0.64
CA TYR A 128 -5.55 8.73 0.12
C TYR A 128 -4.55 9.43 -0.81
N ILE A 129 -3.87 8.70 -1.70
CA ILE A 129 -2.91 9.26 -2.65
C ILE A 129 -3.60 10.35 -3.49
N GLN A 130 -4.74 10.03 -4.09
CA GLN A 130 -5.51 11.00 -4.91
C GLN A 130 -5.94 12.23 -4.11
N ALA A 131 -6.32 12.07 -2.84
CA ALA A 131 -6.72 13.18 -2.00
C ALA A 131 -5.55 14.11 -1.68
N VAL A 132 -4.37 13.57 -1.37
CA VAL A 132 -3.20 14.38 -0.99
C VAL A 132 -2.51 15.02 -2.19
N THR A 133 -2.61 14.44 -3.38
CA THR A 133 -2.04 15.01 -4.62
C THR A 133 -3.03 15.92 -5.35
N LYS A 134 -4.28 16.01 -4.87
CA LYS A 134 -5.33 16.83 -5.49
C LYS A 134 -4.89 18.29 -5.59
N GLY A 135 -4.91 18.82 -6.81
CA GLY A 135 -4.51 20.21 -7.08
C GLY A 135 -2.99 20.44 -7.10
N MET A 136 -2.18 19.38 -7.05
CA MET A 136 -0.72 19.45 -7.18
C MET A 136 -0.28 18.67 -8.42
N PRO A 137 -0.36 19.25 -9.64
CA PRO A 137 -0.07 18.53 -10.89
C PRO A 137 1.31 17.89 -10.93
N ALA A 138 2.31 18.52 -10.29
CA ALA A 138 3.66 18.00 -10.17
C ALA A 138 3.78 16.74 -9.30
N LEU A 139 2.76 16.40 -8.51
CA LEU A 139 2.67 15.15 -7.74
C LEU A 139 1.60 14.20 -8.29
N GLY A 140 0.97 14.56 -9.41
CA GLY A 140 -0.01 13.70 -10.05
C GLY A 140 0.60 12.36 -10.46
N GLU A 141 -0.22 11.32 -10.39
CA GLU A 141 0.06 9.94 -10.82
C GLU A 141 -1.23 9.39 -11.43
N TYR A 142 -1.15 8.30 -12.20
CA TYR A 142 -2.32 7.50 -12.53
C TYR A 142 -2.39 6.33 -11.56
N ASP A 143 -3.42 6.30 -10.73
CA ASP A 143 -3.62 5.26 -9.72
C ASP A 143 -4.76 4.32 -10.13
N TYR A 144 -4.46 3.02 -10.22
CA TYR A 144 -5.42 1.96 -10.50
C TYR A 144 -5.47 0.97 -9.35
N VAL A 145 -6.65 0.36 -9.13
CA VAL A 145 -6.85 -0.67 -8.11
C VAL A 145 -7.45 -1.91 -8.77
N HIS A 146 -6.86 -3.07 -8.49
CA HIS A 146 -7.39 -4.39 -8.84
C HIS A 146 -7.28 -5.31 -7.64
N GLY A 147 -8.41 -5.74 -7.09
CA GLY A 147 -8.43 -6.53 -5.85
C GLY A 147 -7.63 -5.84 -4.73
N ALA A 148 -6.62 -6.53 -4.21
CA ALA A 148 -5.71 -6.03 -3.18
C ALA A 148 -4.44 -5.34 -3.73
N VAL A 149 -4.40 -4.99 -5.02
CA VAL A 149 -3.24 -4.40 -5.70
C VAL A 149 -3.53 -2.95 -6.07
N VAL A 150 -2.61 -2.05 -5.75
CA VAL A 150 -2.59 -0.67 -6.25
C VAL A 150 -1.44 -0.54 -7.24
N ILE A 151 -1.76 -0.05 -8.43
CA ILE A 151 -0.79 0.21 -9.49
C ILE A 151 -0.71 1.72 -9.67
N ARG A 152 0.44 2.28 -9.32
CA ARG A 152 0.75 3.71 -9.41
C ARG A 152 1.64 3.91 -10.62
N VAL A 153 1.25 4.79 -11.53
CA VAL A 153 1.94 5.01 -12.80
C VAL A 153 2.36 6.47 -12.92
N SER A 154 3.62 6.69 -13.32
CA SER A 154 4.22 8.00 -13.52
C SER A 154 3.36 8.90 -14.41
N ARG A 155 3.22 10.18 -14.03
CA ARG A 155 2.60 11.22 -14.86
C ARG A 155 3.32 11.48 -16.17
N HIS A 156 4.59 11.08 -16.27
CA HIS A 156 5.40 11.26 -17.48
C HIS A 156 5.00 10.30 -18.60
N LEU A 157 4.17 9.30 -18.28
CA LEU A 157 3.49 8.48 -19.28
C LEU A 157 2.19 9.16 -19.71
N THR A 158 1.86 9.01 -20.99
CA THR A 158 0.58 9.48 -21.52
C THR A 158 -0.58 8.69 -20.91
N PRO A 159 -1.82 9.24 -20.90
CA PRO A 159 -2.99 8.51 -20.43
C PRO A 159 -3.20 7.17 -21.14
N GLN A 160 -2.85 7.07 -22.43
CA GLN A 160 -2.94 5.83 -23.19
C GLN A 160 -1.93 4.78 -22.71
N GLN A 161 -0.68 5.17 -22.46
CA GLN A 161 0.34 4.28 -21.93
C GLN A 161 -0.01 3.84 -20.50
N ALA A 162 -0.51 4.75 -19.67
CA ALA A 162 -0.95 4.44 -18.31
C ALA A 162 -2.13 3.45 -18.29
N ARG A 163 -3.10 3.58 -19.21
CA ARG A 163 -4.23 2.64 -19.31
C ARG A 163 -3.81 1.19 -19.58
N GLN A 164 -2.70 0.96 -20.27
CA GLN A 164 -2.20 -0.40 -20.51
C GLN A 164 -1.80 -1.10 -19.21
N TYR A 165 -1.34 -0.36 -18.20
CA TYR A 165 -1.09 -0.93 -16.88
C TYR A 165 -2.39 -1.36 -16.19
N LYS A 166 -3.47 -0.58 -16.36
CA LYS A 166 -4.79 -0.97 -15.85
C LYS A 166 -5.28 -2.25 -16.55
N GLU A 167 -5.20 -2.29 -17.88
CA GLU A 167 -5.64 -3.44 -18.68
C GLU A 167 -4.85 -4.72 -18.33
N ALA A 168 -3.55 -4.59 -18.09
CA ALA A 168 -2.72 -5.69 -17.62
C ALA A 168 -3.05 -6.10 -16.18
N ALA A 169 -3.28 -5.13 -15.28
CA ALA A 169 -3.68 -5.38 -13.90
C ALA A 169 -5.02 -6.12 -13.81
N ASP A 170 -5.97 -5.83 -14.71
CA ASP A 170 -7.27 -6.52 -14.79
C ASP A 170 -7.12 -8.04 -15.11
N LYS A 171 -5.91 -8.53 -15.44
CA LYS A 171 -5.57 -9.95 -15.68
C LYS A 171 -4.89 -10.63 -14.50
N LEU A 172 -4.55 -9.88 -13.44
CA LEU A 172 -3.99 -10.46 -12.23
C LEU A 172 -5.00 -11.40 -11.54
N PRO A 173 -4.52 -12.46 -10.86
CA PRO A 173 -5.36 -13.45 -10.20
C PRO A 173 -6.22 -12.89 -9.05
#